data_AF-A0A1J5REP1-F1
#
_entry.id   AF-A0A1J5REP1-F1
#
_cell.length_a   1.000
_cell.length_b   1.000
_cell.length_c   1.000
_cell.angle_alpha   90.00
_cell.angle_beta   90.00
_cell.angle_gamma   90.00
#
_symmetry.space_group_name_H-M   'P 1'
#
loop_
_entity.id
_entity.type
_entity.pdbx_description
1 polymer ?
#
loop_
_entity_poly.entity_id
_entity_poly.type
_entity_poly.pdbx_seq_one_letter_code
_entity_poly.pdbx_strand_id
1 'polypeptide(L)'
;MPVRVAKERLGFMQNDPREMFEEVNALLTSVAKALEMEPEEAVRAIEAGEIAMSMDVDEDGRHFVGVTHGGRLSRIYPGAIRHAPEAPAEEDGCGHGGCGCGH
;
A
#
# COMPACT_ATOMS: atom_id res chain seq x y z
N MET A 1 53.32 -14.80 -11.46
CA MET A 1 51.99 -15.25 -11.92
C MET A 1 50.97 -14.18 -11.55
N PRO A 2 50.33 -13.47 -12.49
CA PRO A 2 49.36 -12.44 -12.13
C PRO A 2 47.99 -13.08 -11.87
N VAL A 3 47.45 -12.80 -10.69
CA VAL A 3 46.11 -13.19 -10.23
C VAL A 3 45.09 -12.49 -11.13
N ARG A 4 44.31 -13.28 -11.89
CA ARG A 4 43.19 -12.77 -12.68
C ARG A 4 42.10 -12.36 -11.70
N VAL A 5 41.87 -11.05 -11.57
CA VAL A 5 40.72 -10.52 -10.83
C VAL A 5 39.46 -10.98 -11.54
N ALA A 6 38.70 -11.84 -10.87
CA ALA A 6 37.39 -12.28 -11.31
C ALA A 6 36.47 -11.05 -11.38
N LYS A 7 36.16 -10.64 -12.61
CA LYS A 7 35.13 -9.63 -12.90
C LYS A 7 33.76 -10.33 -12.77
N GLU A 8 33.40 -10.68 -11.54
CA GLU A 8 32.08 -11.23 -11.24
C GLU A 8 31.05 -10.11 -11.28
N ARG A 9 30.25 -10.16 -12.36
CA ARG A 9 28.88 -9.68 -12.53
C ARG A 9 28.22 -9.01 -11.30
N LEU A 10 28.54 -7.73 -11.05
CA LEU A 10 27.51 -6.79 -10.61
C LEU A 10 26.78 -6.31 -11.86
N GLY A 11 25.82 -7.11 -12.32
CA GLY A 11 24.74 -6.60 -13.14
C GLY A 11 23.87 -5.74 -12.23
N PHE A 12 24.25 -4.49 -12.01
CA PHE A 12 23.31 -3.48 -11.57
C PHE A 12 22.18 -3.50 -12.62
N MET A 13 20.97 -3.90 -12.22
CA MET A 13 19.76 -3.61 -12.98
C MET A 13 19.72 -2.09 -13.15
N GLN A 14 20.28 -1.59 -14.25
CA GLN A 14 19.98 -0.25 -14.71
C GLN A 14 18.59 -0.34 -15.29
N ASN A 15 17.56 -0.33 -14.43
CA ASN A 15 16.21 -0.06 -14.90
C ASN A 15 16.27 1.29 -15.59
N ASP A 16 15.80 1.34 -16.84
CA ASP A 16 15.74 2.60 -17.55
C ASP A 16 14.85 3.56 -16.73
N PRO A 17 15.28 4.81 -16.48
CA PRO A 17 14.47 5.75 -15.69
C PRO A 17 13.04 5.92 -16.21
N ARG A 18 12.81 5.68 -17.51
CA ARG A 18 11.48 5.71 -18.13
C ARG A 18 10.65 4.49 -17.74
N GLU A 19 11.24 3.30 -17.71
CA GLU A 19 10.56 2.08 -17.25
C GLU A 19 10.14 2.21 -15.79
N MET A 20 11.01 2.73 -14.93
CA MET A 20 10.65 2.99 -13.53
C MET A 20 9.52 4.01 -13.41
N PHE A 21 9.54 5.08 -14.22
CA PHE A 21 8.47 6.08 -14.24
C PHE A 21 7.12 5.49 -14.69
N GLU A 22 7.13 4.62 -15.70
CA GLU A 22 5.95 3.89 -16.14
C GLU A 22 5.40 2.97 -15.04
N GLU A 23 6.27 2.29 -14.29
CA GLU A 23 5.87 1.45 -13.17
C GLU A 23 5.21 2.24 -12.04
N VAL A 24 5.76 3.41 -11.65
CA VAL A 24 5.08 4.20 -10.60
C VAL A 24 3.76 4.79 -11.09
N ASN A 25 3.66 5.20 -12.36
CA ASN A 25 2.38 5.65 -12.92
C ASN A 25 1.33 4.54 -12.96
N ALA A 26 1.73 3.31 -13.30
CA ALA A 26 0.85 2.16 -13.28
C ALA A 26 0.37 1.85 -11.84
N LEU A 27 1.27 1.99 -10.86
CA LEU A 27 0.92 1.84 -9.44
C LEU A 27 -0.07 2.92 -8.99
N LEU A 28 0.22 4.20 -9.24
CA LEU A 28 -0.65 5.33 -8.89
C LEU A 28 -2.06 5.18 -9.51
N THR A 29 -2.11 4.76 -10.77
CA THR A 29 -3.38 4.46 -11.45
C THR A 29 -4.15 3.34 -10.76
N SER A 30 -3.43 2.31 -10.29
CA SER A 30 -4.04 1.19 -9.56
C SER A 30 -4.54 1.62 -8.18
N VAL A 31 -3.83 2.51 -7.50
CA VAL A 31 -4.26 3.13 -6.23
C VAL A 31 -5.53 3.94 -6.43
N ALA A 32 -5.58 4.81 -7.44
CA ALA A 32 -6.77 5.60 -7.77
C ALA A 32 -7.99 4.71 -8.03
N LYS A 33 -7.82 3.66 -8.84
CA LYS A 33 -8.88 2.66 -9.09
C LYS A 33 -9.32 1.94 -7.81
N ALA A 34 -8.37 1.58 -6.95
CA ALA A 34 -8.64 0.86 -5.70
C ALA A 34 -9.40 1.70 -4.66
N LEU A 35 -9.33 3.02 -4.77
CA LEU A 35 -10.01 3.96 -3.90
C LEU A 35 -11.22 4.62 -4.56
N GLU A 36 -11.52 4.26 -5.81
CA GLU A 36 -12.59 4.86 -6.62
C GLU A 36 -12.45 6.39 -6.77
N MET A 37 -11.21 6.85 -6.91
CA MET A 37 -10.84 8.26 -7.05
C MET A 37 -10.30 8.56 -8.44
N GLU A 38 -10.34 9.83 -8.83
CA GLU A 38 -9.61 10.28 -10.01
C GLU A 38 -8.09 10.24 -9.76
N PRO A 39 -7.26 9.97 -10.78
CA PRO A 39 -5.80 9.86 -10.59
C PRO A 39 -5.17 11.10 -9.96
N GLU A 40 -5.61 12.30 -10.34
CA GLU A 40 -5.10 13.55 -9.77
C GLU A 40 -5.46 13.71 -8.29
N GLU A 41 -6.64 13.25 -7.89
CA GLU A 41 -7.09 13.28 -6.50
C GLU A 41 -6.29 12.30 -5.65
N ALA A 42 -6.08 11.07 -6.15
CA ALA A 42 -5.27 10.07 -5.48
C ALA A 42 -3.82 10.54 -5.27
N VAL A 43 -3.22 11.22 -6.26
CA VAL A 43 -1.88 11.81 -6.11
C VAL A 43 -1.87 12.87 -5.01
N ARG A 44 -2.83 13.79 -5.00
CA ARG A 44 -2.91 14.83 -3.96
C ARG A 44 -3.08 14.23 -2.57
N ALA A 45 -3.93 13.21 -2.42
CA ALA A 45 -4.14 12.53 -1.15
C ALA A 45 -2.89 11.75 -0.68
N ILE A 46 -2.10 11.17 -1.61
CA ILE A 46 -0.78 10.59 -1.30
C ILE A 46 0.20 11.69 -0.84
N GLU A 47 0.29 12.80 -1.56
CA GLU A 47 1.18 13.92 -1.23
C GLU A 47 0.82 14.58 0.11
N ALA A 48 -0.48 14.63 0.44
CA ALA A 48 -0.99 15.11 1.72
C ALA A 48 -0.79 14.10 2.87
N GLY A 49 -0.39 12.86 2.58
CA GLY A 49 -0.24 11.80 3.58
C GLY A 49 -1.57 11.22 4.09
N GLU A 50 -2.67 11.42 3.36
CA GLU A 50 -4.01 10.93 3.70
C GLU A 50 -4.19 9.46 3.33
N ILE A 51 -3.41 8.97 2.36
CA ILE A 51 -3.38 7.57 1.94
C ILE A 51 -2.20 6.87 2.62
N ALA A 52 -2.49 5.89 3.46
CA ALA A 52 -1.47 5.02 4.04
C ALA A 52 -1.20 3.83 3.11
N MET A 53 0.08 3.54 2.84
CA MET A 53 0.51 2.45 1.97
C MET A 53 1.43 1.47 2.72
N SER A 54 1.25 0.17 2.50
CA SER A 54 2.12 -0.89 3.00
C SER A 54 2.46 -1.89 1.91
N MET A 55 3.63 -2.52 2.01
CA MET A 55 3.99 -3.67 1.18
C MET A 55 4.00 -4.91 2.08
N ASP A 56 3.24 -5.93 1.71
CA ASP A 56 3.08 -7.12 2.52
C ASP A 56 2.89 -8.37 1.65
N VAL A 57 2.80 -9.54 2.29
CA VAL A 57 2.64 -10.85 1.66
C VAL A 57 1.40 -11.52 2.26
N ASP A 58 0.52 -12.04 1.40
CA ASP A 58 -0.66 -12.76 1.87
C ASP A 58 -0.36 -14.22 2.26
N GLU A 59 -1.37 -14.93 2.75
CA GLU A 59 -1.28 -16.33 3.18
C GLU A 59 -0.86 -17.29 2.04
N ASP A 60 -1.11 -16.91 0.79
CA ASP A 60 -0.70 -17.66 -0.40
C ASP A 60 0.73 -17.32 -0.85
N GLY A 61 1.46 -16.47 -0.10
CA GLY A 61 2.80 -16.02 -0.44
C GLY A 61 2.83 -14.96 -1.55
N ARG A 62 1.70 -14.31 -1.87
CA ARG A 62 1.63 -13.29 -2.92
C ARG A 62 1.90 -11.91 -2.33
N HIS A 63 2.83 -11.19 -2.96
CA HIS A 63 3.09 -9.79 -2.64
C HIS A 63 1.92 -8.90 -3.06
N PHE A 64 1.56 -7.96 -2.19
CA PHE A 64 0.56 -6.94 -2.48
C PHE A 64 0.94 -5.58 -1.86
N VAL A 65 0.35 -4.53 -2.40
CA VAL A 65 0.37 -3.20 -1.80
C VAL A 65 -0.95 -2.98 -1.07
N GLY A 66 -0.90 -2.82 0.25
CA GLY A 66 -2.04 -2.40 1.05
C GLY A 66 -2.21 -0.89 0.96
N VAL A 67 -3.44 -0.43 0.76
CA VAL A 67 -3.78 0.99 0.67
C VAL A 67 -4.96 1.26 1.59
N THR A 68 -4.81 2.24 2.48
CA THR A 68 -5.86 2.65 3.40
C THR A 68 -6.19 4.13 3.23
N HIS A 69 -7.47 4.44 3.07
CA HIS A 69 -7.97 5.81 2.97
C HIS A 69 -9.39 5.91 3.53
N GLY A 70 -9.65 6.83 4.47
CA GLY A 70 -10.99 7.03 5.03
C GLY A 70 -11.64 5.77 5.61
N GLY A 71 -10.85 4.90 6.26
CA GLY A 71 -11.33 3.62 6.81
C GLY A 71 -11.49 2.49 5.79
N ARG A 72 -11.39 2.76 4.48
CA ARG A 72 -11.38 1.75 3.43
C ARG A 72 -10.00 1.14 3.29
N LEU A 73 -9.93 -0.18 3.26
CA LEU A 73 -8.70 -0.95 3.03
C LEU A 73 -8.81 -1.71 1.70
N SER A 74 -7.86 -1.47 0.81
CA SER A 74 -7.72 -2.17 -0.47
C SER A 74 -6.35 -2.85 -0.55
N ARG A 75 -6.32 -4.04 -1.16
CA ARG A 75 -5.09 -4.80 -1.46
C ARG A 75 -4.91 -4.83 -2.97
N ILE A 76 -3.78 -4.30 -3.45
CA ILE A 76 -3.43 -4.23 -4.86
C ILE A 76 -2.39 -5.31 -5.16
N TYR A 77 -2.79 -6.28 -5.98
CA TYR A 77 -1.95 -7.33 -6.51
C TYR A 77 -1.55 -7.01 -7.95
N PRO A 78 -0.50 -7.64 -8.50
CA PRO A 78 -0.23 -7.59 -9.93
C PRO A 78 -1.48 -8.02 -10.73
N GLY A 79 -2.10 -7.06 -11.43
CA GLY A 79 -3.27 -7.30 -12.27
C GLY A 79 -4.62 -7.47 -11.55
N ALA A 80 -4.71 -7.29 -10.22
CA ALA A 80 -5.97 -7.42 -9.50
C ALA A 80 -6.07 -6.50 -8.27
N ILE A 81 -7.28 -6.05 -7.95
CA ILE A 81 -7.58 -5.28 -6.74
C ILE A 81 -8.59 -6.08 -5.91
N ARG A 82 -8.35 -6.16 -4.60
CA ARG A 82 -9.28 -6.76 -3.63
C ARG A 82 -9.56 -5.76 -2.53
N HIS A 83 -10.83 -5.46 -2.31
CA HIS A 83 -11.27 -4.65 -1.19
C HIS A 83 -11.44 -5.55 0.03
N ALA A 84 -10.86 -5.17 1.17
CA ALA A 84 -11.20 -5.82 2.42
C ALA A 84 -12.67 -5.49 2.73
N PRO A 85 -13.42 -6.40 3.37
CA PRO A 85 -14.69 -6.00 3.96
C PRO A 85 -14.38 -4.85 4.93
N GLU A 86 -15.12 -3.75 4.79
CA GLU A 86 -15.06 -2.61 5.70
C GLU A 86 -15.15 -3.16 7.12
N ALA A 87 -14.05 -3.14 7.86
CA ALA A 87 -14.11 -3.45 9.28
C ALA A 87 -15.07 -2.40 9.85
N PRO A 88 -16.13 -2.77 10.59
CA PRO A 88 -16.95 -1.78 11.24
C PRO A 88 -15.99 -0.93 12.06
N ALA A 89 -15.96 0.38 11.78
CA ALA A 89 -15.21 1.32 12.59
C ALA A 89 -15.54 0.97 14.04
N GLU A 90 -14.54 0.53 14.81
CA GLU A 90 -14.73 0.27 16.22
C GLU A 90 -15.22 1.60 16.80
N GLU A 91 -16.53 1.69 17.06
CA GLU A 91 -17.13 2.80 17.75
C GLU A 91 -16.34 2.90 19.06
N ASP A 92 -15.66 4.03 19.22
CA ASP A 92 -15.01 4.43 20.45
C ASP A 92 -16.11 4.50 21.53
N GLY A 93 -16.36 3.34 22.15
CA GLY A 93 -17.33 3.11 23.19
C GLY A 93 -16.82 3.74 24.49
N CYS A 94 -16.64 5.05 24.48
CA CYS A 94 -16.64 5.89 25.66
C CYS A 94 -18.05 5.92 26.26
N GLY A 95 -18.50 4.77 26.75
CA GLY A 95 -19.70 4.60 27.58
C GLY A 95 -19.45 5.15 28.98
N HIS A 96 -19.42 6.47 29.09
CA HIS A 96 -19.58 7.17 30.34
C HIS A 96 -20.99 6.88 30.89
N GLY A 97 -21.11 6.12 31.98
CA GLY A 97 -22.38 6.00 32.69
C GLY A 97 -22.54 4.73 33.50
N GLY A 98 -22.21 4.80 34.79
CA GLY A 98 -22.49 3.69 35.71
C GLY A 98 -21.89 3.83 37.10
N CYS A 99 -22.03 5.01 37.71
CA CYS A 99 -21.92 5.12 39.17
C CYS A 99 -23.04 4.26 39.78
N GLY A 100 -22.69 3.27 40.61
CA GLY A 100 -23.65 2.40 41.30
C GLY A 100 -23.05 1.79 42.57
N CYS A 101 -23.35 2.43 43.70
CA CYS A 101 -23.57 1.91 45.07
C CYS A 101 -23.35 0.39 45.29
N GLY A 102 -22.67 -0.10 46.34
CA GLY A 102 -22.78 0.27 47.74
C GLY A 102 -23.67 -0.74 48.50
N HIS A 103 -23.09 -1.81 49.07
CA HIS A 103 -23.35 -2.33 50.43
C HIS A 103 -22.30 -3.40 50.78
#